data_AF-A0A971PWA5-F1
#
_entry.id   AF-A0A971PWA5-F1
#
_cell.length_a   1.000
_cell.length_b   1.000
_cell.length_c   1.000
_cell.angle_alpha   90.00
_cell.angle_beta   90.00
_cell.angle_gamma   90.00
#
_symmetry.space_group_name_H-M   'P 1'
#
loop_
_entity.id
_entity.type
_entity.pdbx_description
1 polymer ?
#
loop_
_entity_poly.entity_id
_entity_poly.type
_entity_poly.pdbx_seq_one_letter_code
_entity_poly.pdbx_strand_id
1 'polypeptide(L)'
;MARHPISVLPVSTPEERQILTQLWLSASVEAGTSPEVASRRASQGVVETALQRPDVYAFLAHLEGEPVGFVVAAEAVMRFGEGDELVIEQLYVSERARKHGVARAMLHTTTSLAERLGFDRMGSAVPSHAREANRFFARLGFGPAVTRRVASVSAVRRRVAPHDASSSLDRLLHLRRSMRAREQSNPREVTAGQPG
;
A
#
# COMPACT_ATOMS: atom_id res chain seq x y z
N MET A 1 -39.43 -9.04 -6.69
CA MET A 1 -38.24 -9.25 -5.84
C MET A 1 -38.38 -8.34 -4.62
N ALA A 2 -38.49 -8.92 -3.42
CA ALA A 2 -38.54 -8.13 -2.19
C ALA A 2 -37.20 -7.37 -2.04
N ARG A 3 -37.26 -6.04 -1.96
CA ARG A 3 -36.08 -5.24 -1.61
C ARG A 3 -35.76 -5.57 -0.16
N HIS A 4 -34.65 -6.27 0.06
CA HIS A 4 -34.14 -6.45 1.41
C HIS A 4 -33.66 -5.07 1.88
N PRO A 5 -34.09 -4.59 3.06
CA PRO A 5 -33.68 -3.28 3.54
C PRO A 5 -32.17 -3.30 3.79
N ILE A 6 -31.46 -2.45 3.05
CA ILE A 6 -30.03 -2.19 3.23
C ILE A 6 -29.91 -0.82 3.89
N SER A 7 -29.19 -0.76 5.01
CA SER A 7 -28.79 0.49 5.65
C SER A 7 -27.27 0.60 5.69
N VAL A 8 -26.76 1.83 5.62
CA VAL A 8 -25.33 2.12 5.69
C VAL A 8 -25.14 3.22 6.72
N LEU A 9 -24.45 2.90 7.81
CA LEU A 9 -24.33 3.76 8.98
C LEU A 9 -22.85 4.08 9.26
N PRO A 10 -22.53 5.30 9.71
CA PRO A 10 -21.16 5.67 10.06
C PRO A 10 -20.69 4.90 11.29
N VAL A 11 -19.42 4.52 11.32
CA VAL A 11 -18.80 3.88 12.49
C VAL A 11 -18.44 4.96 13.50
N SER A 12 -19.17 5.00 14.61
CA SER A 12 -19.08 6.02 15.64
C SER A 12 -18.73 5.43 17.00
N THR A 13 -19.32 4.29 17.36
CA THR A 13 -19.18 3.68 18.69
C THR A 13 -18.05 2.64 18.77
N PRO A 14 -17.54 2.33 19.98
CA PRO A 14 -16.57 1.24 20.17
C PRO A 14 -17.07 -0.12 19.66
N GLU A 15 -18.35 -0.42 19.84
CA GLU A 15 -18.97 -1.68 19.39
C GLU A 15 -18.96 -1.79 17.86
N GLU A 16 -19.29 -0.69 17.16
CA GLU A 16 -19.23 -0.64 15.69
C GLU A 16 -17.80 -0.80 15.18
N ARG A 17 -16.80 -0.22 15.86
CA ARG A 17 -15.38 -0.41 15.53
C ARG A 17 -14.95 -1.86 15.71
N GLN A 18 -15.46 -2.54 16.74
CA GLN A 18 -15.21 -3.96 16.96
C GLN A 18 -15.84 -4.81 15.85
N ILE A 19 -17.08 -4.52 15.44
CA ILE A 19 -17.74 -5.18 14.30
C ILE A 19 -16.94 -4.98 13.01
N LEU A 20 -16.52 -3.75 12.72
CA LEU A 20 -15.70 -3.45 11.55
C LEU A 20 -14.37 -4.22 11.61
N THR A 21 -13.76 -4.34 12.78
CA THR A 21 -12.52 -5.11 12.97
C THR A 21 -12.71 -6.59 12.65
N GLN A 22 -13.84 -7.19 13.06
CA GLN A 22 -14.16 -8.58 12.72
C GLN A 22 -14.37 -8.76 11.22
N LEU A 23 -15.15 -7.88 10.58
CA LEU A 23 -15.35 -7.93 9.12
C LEU A 23 -14.04 -7.70 8.36
N TRP A 24 -13.17 -6.81 8.83
CA TRP A 24 -11.84 -6.57 8.25
C TRP A 24 -10.94 -7.80 8.35
N LEU A 25 -10.99 -8.52 9.48
CA LEU A 25 -10.27 -9.78 9.64
C LEU A 25 -10.78 -10.82 8.64
N SER A 26 -12.09 -11.00 8.51
CA SER A 26 -12.69 -11.90 7.50
C SER A 26 -12.28 -11.51 6.08
N ALA A 27 -12.35 -10.22 5.74
CA ALA A 27 -11.92 -9.70 4.45
C ALA A 27 -10.43 -9.97 4.17
N SER A 28 -9.58 -9.81 5.19
CA SER A 28 -8.14 -10.07 5.07
C SER A 28 -7.83 -11.53 4.79
N VAL A 29 -8.55 -12.45 5.46
CA VAL A 29 -8.42 -13.90 5.24
C VAL A 29 -8.93 -14.29 3.86
N GLU A 30 -10.09 -13.77 3.43
CA GLU A 30 -10.61 -13.99 2.07
C GLU A 30 -9.66 -13.46 0.98
N ALA A 31 -8.93 -12.39 1.26
CA ALA A 31 -7.90 -11.84 0.38
C ALA A 31 -6.58 -12.65 0.38
N GLY A 32 -6.51 -13.76 1.14
CA GLY A 32 -5.36 -14.67 1.18
C GLY A 32 -4.35 -14.40 2.29
N THR A 33 -4.65 -13.50 3.24
CA THR A 33 -3.83 -13.36 4.45
C THR A 33 -4.04 -14.57 5.35
N SER A 34 -2.98 -15.12 5.97
CA SER A 34 -3.17 -16.21 6.93
C SER A 34 -4.03 -15.74 8.13
N PRO A 35 -4.88 -16.62 8.70
CA PRO A 35 -5.69 -16.27 9.86
C PRO A 35 -4.87 -15.74 11.05
N GLU A 36 -3.69 -16.30 11.31
CA GLU A 36 -2.81 -15.88 12.40
C GLU A 36 -2.27 -14.47 12.17
N VAL A 37 -1.88 -14.13 10.94
CA VAL A 37 -1.39 -12.80 10.59
C VAL A 37 -2.52 -11.78 10.64
N ALA A 38 -3.69 -12.11 10.10
CA ALA A 38 -4.86 -11.23 10.15
C ALA A 38 -5.29 -10.95 11.60
N SER A 39 -5.37 -12.00 12.42
CA SER A 39 -5.70 -11.91 13.85
C SER A 39 -4.67 -11.08 14.62
N ARG A 40 -3.37 -11.32 14.41
CA ARG A 40 -2.30 -10.51 15.03
C ARG A 40 -2.43 -9.03 14.67
N ARG A 41 -2.71 -8.70 13.41
CA ARG A 41 -2.86 -7.30 12.99
C ARG A 41 -4.11 -6.65 13.58
N ALA A 42 -5.20 -7.40 13.68
CA ALA A 42 -6.41 -6.95 14.36
C ALA A 42 -6.15 -6.67 15.84
N SER A 43 -5.46 -7.56 16.55
CA SER A 43 -5.12 -7.37 17.97
C SER A 43 -4.12 -6.25 18.22
N GLN A 44 -3.30 -5.92 17.23
CA GLN A 44 -2.42 -4.74 17.23
C GLN A 44 -3.14 -3.42 16.93
N GLY A 45 -4.47 -3.44 16.78
CA GLY A 45 -5.27 -2.23 16.62
C GLY A 45 -5.11 -1.54 15.25
N VAL A 46 -4.82 -2.30 14.18
CA VAL A 46 -4.65 -1.73 12.84
C VAL A 46 -5.87 -0.93 12.38
N VAL A 47 -7.08 -1.43 12.68
CA VAL A 47 -8.34 -0.76 12.36
C VAL A 47 -8.52 0.49 13.21
N GLU A 48 -8.34 0.36 14.54
CA GLU A 48 -8.47 1.49 15.46
C GLU A 48 -7.53 2.63 15.09
N THR A 49 -6.26 2.31 14.83
CA THR A 49 -5.25 3.28 14.38
C THR A 49 -5.67 3.98 13.09
N ALA A 50 -6.26 3.25 12.14
CA ALA A 50 -6.76 3.85 10.91
C ALA A 50 -7.94 4.79 11.15
N LEU A 51 -8.87 4.44 12.05
CA LEU A 51 -10.06 5.24 12.36
C LEU A 51 -9.81 6.43 13.30
N GLN A 52 -8.61 6.55 13.88
CA GLN A 52 -8.18 7.74 14.64
C GLN A 52 -7.75 8.90 13.74
N ARG A 53 -7.52 8.63 12.45
CA ARG A 53 -7.18 9.64 11.47
C ARG A 53 -8.40 10.51 11.16
N PRO A 54 -8.30 11.86 11.27
CA PRO A 54 -9.45 12.75 11.04
C PRO A 54 -9.91 12.78 9.58
N ASP A 55 -9.03 12.39 8.66
CA ASP A 55 -9.29 12.29 7.22
C ASP A 55 -9.83 10.91 6.81
N VAL A 56 -10.16 10.02 7.75
CA VAL A 56 -10.67 8.68 7.48
C VAL A 56 -12.12 8.55 7.93
N TYR A 57 -12.93 8.01 7.02
CA TYR A 57 -14.36 7.79 7.20
C TYR A 57 -14.69 6.32 7.00
N ALA A 58 -15.43 5.73 7.93
CA ALA A 58 -15.84 4.34 7.84
C ALA A 58 -17.35 4.18 8.02
N PHE A 59 -17.92 3.24 7.27
CA PHE A 59 -19.33 2.89 7.35
C PHE A 59 -19.51 1.38 7.40
N LEU A 60 -20.50 0.94 8.17
CA LEU A 60 -21.00 -0.43 8.19
C LEU A 60 -22.26 -0.55 7.36
N ALA A 61 -22.31 -1.54 6.49
CA ALA A 61 -23.51 -1.90 5.76
C ALA A 61 -24.23 -3.04 6.46
N HIS A 62 -25.53 -2.84 6.69
CA HIS A 62 -26.41 -3.83 7.26
C HIS A 62 -27.39 -4.33 6.22
N LEU A 63 -27.61 -5.64 6.18
CA LEU A 63 -28.64 -6.29 5.38
C LEU A 63 -29.59 -6.97 6.35
N GLU A 64 -30.85 -6.54 6.38
CA GLU A 64 -31.85 -7.04 7.34
C GLU A 64 -31.43 -6.87 8.81
N GLY A 65 -30.70 -5.77 9.11
CA GLY A 65 -30.22 -5.46 10.46
C GLY A 65 -28.86 -6.10 10.82
N GLU A 66 -28.37 -7.04 10.02
CA GLU A 66 -27.10 -7.72 10.27
C GLU A 66 -25.93 -7.01 9.58
N PRO A 67 -24.79 -6.75 10.25
CA PRO A 67 -23.61 -6.18 9.61
C PRO A 67 -23.00 -7.18 8.63
N VAL A 68 -22.94 -6.79 7.36
CA VAL A 68 -22.54 -7.68 6.25
C VAL A 68 -21.39 -7.15 5.40
N GLY A 69 -20.95 -5.92 5.65
CA GLY A 69 -19.88 -5.29 4.88
C GLY A 69 -19.47 -3.96 5.48
N PHE A 70 -18.38 -3.43 4.96
CA PHE A 70 -17.87 -2.11 5.33
C PHE A 70 -17.26 -1.40 4.13
N VAL A 71 -17.18 -0.09 4.24
CA VAL A 71 -16.36 0.77 3.39
C VAL A 71 -15.53 1.70 4.26
N VAL A 72 -14.24 1.82 3.93
CA VAL A 72 -13.32 2.80 4.51
C VAL A 72 -12.85 3.69 3.38
N ALA A 73 -13.04 4.99 3.54
CA ALA A 73 -12.58 6.02 2.63
C ALA A 73 -11.67 7.01 3.36
N ALA A 74 -10.70 7.58 2.66
CA ALA A 74 -9.80 8.59 3.19
C ALA A 74 -9.63 9.74 2.21
N GLU A 75 -9.44 10.95 2.73
CA GLU A 75 -9.06 12.09 1.90
C GLU A 75 -7.63 11.89 1.38
N ALA A 76 -7.45 12.04 0.08
CA ALA A 76 -6.15 11.98 -0.57
C ALA A 76 -5.81 13.36 -1.14
N VAL A 77 -4.87 14.04 -0.49
CA VAL A 77 -4.37 15.33 -0.96
C VAL A 77 -3.24 15.09 -1.96
N MET A 78 -3.57 15.12 -3.25
CA MET A 78 -2.62 14.89 -4.34
C MET A 78 -2.12 16.24 -4.87
N ARG A 79 -1.32 16.94 -4.06
CA ARG A 79 -0.83 18.32 -4.37
C ARG A 79 -0.04 18.45 -5.68
N PHE A 80 0.49 17.35 -6.20
CA PHE A 80 1.23 17.29 -7.46
C PHE A 80 0.48 16.49 -8.54
N GLY A 81 -0.77 16.12 -8.29
CA GLY A 81 -1.65 15.38 -9.20
C GLY A 81 -2.81 16.24 -9.70
N GLU A 82 -3.85 15.59 -10.21
CA GLU A 82 -5.02 16.23 -10.84
C GLU A 82 -6.00 16.87 -9.83
N GLY A 83 -5.66 16.89 -8.53
CA GLY A 83 -6.36 17.55 -7.43
C GLY A 83 -6.66 16.60 -6.26
N ASP A 84 -7.44 17.03 -5.28
CA ASP A 84 -7.75 16.20 -4.12
C ASP A 84 -8.94 15.25 -4.39
N GLU A 85 -8.97 14.11 -3.72
CA GLU A 85 -10.00 13.06 -3.93
C GLU A 85 -10.44 12.44 -2.60
N LEU A 86 -11.69 11.97 -2.55
CA LEU A 86 -12.07 10.96 -1.55
C LEU A 86 -11.76 9.57 -2.10
N VAL A 87 -10.82 8.86 -1.49
CA VAL A 87 -10.35 7.55 -1.96
C VAL A 87 -10.97 6.44 -1.13
N ILE A 88 -11.67 5.52 -1.78
CA ILE A 88 -12.11 4.27 -1.16
C ILE A 88 -10.87 3.37 -0.97
N GLU A 89 -10.34 3.34 0.25
CA GLU A 89 -9.18 2.53 0.59
C GLU A 89 -9.55 1.04 0.68
N GLN A 90 -10.72 0.74 1.23
CA GLN A 90 -11.22 -0.63 1.35
C GLN A 90 -12.73 -0.68 1.21
N LEU A 91 -13.21 -1.69 0.48
CA LEU A 91 -14.62 -2.03 0.39
C LEU A 91 -14.74 -3.55 0.45
N TYR A 92 -15.57 -4.03 1.36
CA TYR A 92 -15.80 -5.46 1.54
C TYR A 92 -17.29 -5.75 1.74
N VAL A 93 -17.74 -6.83 1.11
CA VAL A 93 -19.07 -7.40 1.32
C VAL A 93 -18.88 -8.90 1.54
N SER A 94 -19.40 -9.38 2.67
CA SER A 94 -19.44 -10.81 2.99
C SER A 94 -20.10 -11.60 1.85
N GLU A 95 -19.58 -12.80 1.59
CA GLU A 95 -20.00 -13.60 0.44
C GLU A 95 -21.52 -13.81 0.38
N ARG A 96 -22.14 -14.10 1.53
CA ARG A 96 -23.59 -14.27 1.71
C ARG A 96 -24.43 -13.05 1.30
N ALA A 97 -23.86 -11.84 1.36
CA ALA A 97 -24.56 -10.60 1.05
C ALA A 97 -24.19 -10.01 -0.33
N ARG A 98 -23.32 -10.67 -1.10
CA ARG A 98 -22.97 -10.23 -2.46
C ARG A 98 -24.18 -10.33 -3.39
N LYS A 99 -24.17 -9.55 -4.47
CA LYS A 99 -25.26 -9.47 -5.48
C LYS A 99 -26.63 -8.99 -4.95
N HIS A 100 -26.71 -8.52 -3.69
CA HIS A 100 -27.91 -7.91 -3.11
C HIS A 100 -27.93 -6.37 -3.21
N GLY A 101 -26.89 -5.76 -3.77
CA GLY A 101 -26.78 -4.29 -3.90
C GLY A 101 -26.05 -3.59 -2.75
N VAL A 102 -25.56 -4.34 -1.74
CA VAL A 102 -24.83 -3.80 -0.57
C VAL A 102 -23.66 -2.89 -0.97
N ALA A 103 -22.81 -3.32 -1.91
CA ALA A 103 -21.69 -2.50 -2.38
C ALA A 103 -22.15 -1.19 -3.02
N ARG A 104 -23.26 -1.20 -3.78
CA ARG A 104 -23.82 0.01 -4.38
C ARG A 104 -24.40 0.96 -3.32
N ALA A 105 -25.05 0.42 -2.29
CA ALA A 105 -25.55 1.23 -1.17
C ALA A 105 -24.40 1.91 -0.42
N MET A 106 -23.30 1.18 -0.15
CA MET A 106 -22.11 1.78 0.46
C MET A 106 -21.52 2.89 -0.42
N LEU A 107 -21.35 2.63 -1.72
CA LEU A 107 -20.85 3.64 -2.65
C LEU A 107 -21.75 4.87 -2.73
N HIS A 108 -23.07 4.70 -2.73
CA HIS A 108 -24.01 5.82 -2.68
C HIS A 108 -23.75 6.71 -1.45
N THR A 109 -23.62 6.11 -0.26
CA THR A 109 -23.29 6.85 0.97
C THR A 109 -21.93 7.52 0.90
N THR A 110 -20.91 6.85 0.35
CA THR A 110 -19.57 7.41 0.17
C THR A 110 -19.55 8.56 -0.84
N THR A 111 -20.31 8.47 -1.93
CA THR A 111 -20.45 9.56 -2.91
C THR A 111 -21.11 10.78 -2.28
N SER A 112 -22.22 10.59 -1.54
CA SER A 112 -22.83 11.71 -0.82
C SER A 112 -21.90 12.31 0.25
N LEU A 113 -20.98 11.52 0.82
CA LEU A 113 -19.94 12.06 1.70
C LEU A 113 -18.94 12.92 0.92
N ALA A 114 -18.44 12.44 -0.23
CA ALA A 114 -17.53 13.20 -1.09
C ALA A 114 -18.11 14.57 -1.47
N GLU A 115 -19.37 14.59 -1.91
CA GLU A 115 -20.10 15.81 -2.25
C GLU A 115 -20.18 16.79 -1.07
N ARG A 116 -20.51 16.30 0.14
CA ARG A 116 -20.58 17.14 1.35
C ARG A 116 -19.22 17.71 1.76
N LEU A 117 -18.14 16.99 1.50
CA LEU A 117 -16.77 17.43 1.78
C LEU A 117 -16.21 18.34 0.67
N GLY A 118 -16.94 18.52 -0.44
CA GLY A 118 -16.52 19.34 -1.57
C GLY A 118 -15.55 18.65 -2.53
N PHE A 119 -15.48 17.33 -2.53
CA PHE A 119 -14.70 16.58 -3.51
C PHE A 119 -15.51 16.33 -4.79
N ASP A 120 -14.99 16.82 -5.91
CA ASP A 120 -15.55 16.55 -7.25
C ASP A 120 -15.05 15.22 -7.86
N ARG A 121 -14.12 14.54 -7.17
CA ARG A 121 -13.52 13.29 -7.63
C ARG A 121 -13.46 12.24 -6.53
N MET A 122 -13.59 10.99 -6.95
CA MET A 122 -13.39 9.84 -6.07
C MET A 122 -12.41 8.84 -6.68
N GLY A 123 -11.56 8.31 -5.81
CA GLY A 123 -10.62 7.24 -6.15
C GLY A 123 -11.02 5.91 -5.50
N SER A 124 -10.38 4.83 -5.92
CA SER A 124 -10.49 3.53 -5.25
C SER A 124 -9.16 2.76 -5.34
N ALA A 125 -8.71 2.21 -4.22
CA ALA A 125 -7.49 1.42 -4.13
C ALA A 125 -7.81 -0.09 -4.24
N VAL A 126 -8.03 -0.57 -5.47
CA VAL A 126 -8.35 -1.99 -5.72
C VAL A 126 -7.07 -2.79 -6.03
N PRO A 127 -6.83 -3.94 -5.38
CA PRO A 127 -5.72 -4.82 -5.77
C PRO A 127 -5.84 -5.27 -7.24
N SER A 128 -4.73 -5.21 -7.99
CA SER A 128 -4.71 -5.51 -9.43
C SER A 128 -5.13 -6.94 -9.79
N HIS A 129 -4.96 -7.89 -8.86
CA HIS A 129 -5.36 -9.28 -9.05
C HIS A 129 -6.85 -9.53 -8.74
N ALA A 130 -7.54 -8.60 -8.09
CA ALA A 130 -8.95 -8.73 -7.70
C ALA A 130 -9.88 -8.41 -8.88
N ARG A 131 -9.97 -9.32 -9.86
CA ARG A 131 -10.68 -9.11 -11.14
C ARG A 131 -12.15 -8.69 -10.98
N GLU A 132 -12.86 -9.30 -10.03
CA GLU A 132 -14.26 -8.96 -9.79
C GLU A 132 -14.44 -7.54 -9.26
N ALA A 133 -13.63 -7.13 -8.28
CA ALA A 133 -13.65 -5.78 -7.75
C ALA A 133 -13.28 -4.74 -8.81
N ASN A 134 -12.22 -4.99 -9.60
CA ASN A 134 -11.82 -4.09 -10.70
C ASN A 134 -12.95 -3.92 -11.73
N ARG A 135 -13.61 -5.02 -12.11
CA ARG A 135 -14.76 -4.98 -13.03
C ARG A 135 -15.95 -4.22 -12.45
N PHE A 136 -16.19 -4.34 -11.14
CA PHE A 136 -17.25 -3.61 -10.45
C PHE A 136 -17.01 -2.11 -10.51
N PHE A 137 -15.81 -1.64 -10.14
CA PHE A 137 -15.46 -0.22 -10.19
C PHE A 137 -15.44 0.33 -11.63
N ALA A 138 -14.89 -0.42 -12.59
CA ALA A 138 -14.88 -0.01 -14.00
C ALA A 138 -16.30 0.23 -14.57
N ARG A 139 -17.28 -0.59 -14.17
CA ARG A 139 -18.69 -0.42 -14.57
C ARG A 139 -19.36 0.82 -13.96
N LEU A 140 -18.74 1.43 -12.97
CA LEU A 140 -19.20 2.66 -12.32
C LEU A 140 -18.45 3.90 -12.84
N GLY A 141 -17.60 3.74 -13.86
CA GLY A 141 -16.86 4.84 -14.48
C GLY A 141 -15.46 5.08 -13.90
N PHE A 142 -15.02 4.29 -12.92
CA PHE A 142 -13.65 4.40 -12.41
C PHE A 142 -12.66 3.90 -13.46
N GLY A 143 -11.76 4.79 -13.88
CA GLY A 143 -10.63 4.46 -14.76
C GLY A 143 -9.33 4.23 -13.98
N PRO A 144 -8.34 3.56 -14.58
CA PRO A 144 -7.00 3.51 -14.01
C PRO A 144 -6.34 4.88 -14.06
N ALA A 145 -5.95 5.42 -12.90
CA ALA A 145 -5.20 6.69 -12.80
C ALA A 145 -3.69 6.46 -12.59
N VAL A 146 -3.32 5.53 -11.70
CA VAL A 146 -1.92 5.27 -11.33
C VAL A 146 -1.64 3.78 -11.13
N THR A 147 -0.38 3.38 -11.30
CA THR A 147 0.09 2.03 -10.93
C THR A 147 0.96 2.09 -9.67
N ARG A 148 0.47 1.57 -8.55
CA ARG A 148 1.24 1.47 -7.31
C ARG A 148 2.19 0.27 -7.33
N ARG A 149 3.50 0.53 -7.15
CA ARG A 149 4.54 -0.51 -7.05
C ARG A 149 4.98 -0.66 -5.59
N VAL A 150 5.06 -1.90 -5.12
CA VAL A 150 5.43 -2.20 -3.72
C VAL A 150 6.53 -3.25 -3.70
N ALA A 151 7.54 -3.02 -2.87
CA ALA A 151 8.59 -3.97 -2.53
C ALA A 151 9.02 -3.71 -1.08
N SER A 152 9.67 -4.68 -0.44
CA SER A 152 10.29 -4.42 0.85
C SER A 152 11.46 -3.45 0.69
N VAL A 153 11.66 -2.57 1.67
CA VAL A 153 12.79 -1.62 1.68
C VAL A 153 14.12 -2.35 1.51
N SER A 154 14.28 -3.52 2.13
CA SER A 154 15.49 -4.33 1.99
C SER A 154 15.70 -4.86 0.56
N ALA A 155 14.63 -5.24 -0.15
CA ALA A 155 14.70 -5.69 -1.53
C ALA A 155 15.06 -4.55 -2.51
N VAL A 156 14.59 -3.33 -2.23
CA VAL A 156 14.99 -2.14 -2.99
C VAL A 156 16.43 -1.78 -2.68
N ARG A 157 16.82 -1.69 -1.40
CA ARG A 157 18.16 -1.31 -0.97
C ARG A 157 19.25 -2.19 -1.57
N ARG A 158 19.03 -3.51 -1.62
CA ARG A 158 19.96 -4.45 -2.27
C ARG A 158 20.24 -4.16 -3.75
N ARG A 159 19.33 -3.48 -4.44
CA ARG A 159 19.42 -3.19 -5.89
C ARG A 159 19.87 -1.77 -6.20
N VAL A 160 19.64 -0.82 -5.29
CA VAL A 160 19.98 0.60 -5.49
C VAL A 160 21.21 1.04 -4.70
N ALA A 161 21.77 0.19 -3.85
CA ALA A 161 23.01 0.49 -3.15
C ALA A 161 24.11 0.81 -4.18
N PRO A 162 24.87 1.89 -3.99
CA PRO A 162 26.01 2.20 -4.84
C PRO A 162 26.92 0.97 -4.96
N HIS A 163 27.28 0.61 -6.19
CA HIS A 163 28.19 -0.49 -6.42
C HIS A 163 29.60 -0.02 -6.02
N ASP A 164 30.01 -0.22 -4.77
CA ASP A 164 31.39 0.07 -4.30
C ASP A 164 32.46 -0.84 -4.95
N ALA A 165 32.08 -1.63 -5.96
CA ALA A 165 32.96 -2.56 -6.68
C ALA A 165 34.03 -1.86 -7.53
N SER A 166 33.82 -0.60 -7.92
CA SER A 166 34.87 0.20 -8.57
C SER A 166 35.85 0.81 -7.56
N SER A 167 35.66 0.65 -6.25
CA SER A 167 36.57 1.23 -5.26
C SER A 167 37.62 0.23 -4.80
N SER A 168 37.27 -1.05 -4.66
CA SER A 168 38.17 -2.06 -4.08
C SER A 168 39.14 -2.62 -5.11
N LEU A 169 38.65 -3.03 -6.29
CA LEU A 169 39.51 -3.55 -7.35
C LEU A 169 40.38 -2.44 -7.95
N ASP A 170 39.83 -1.26 -8.22
CA ASP A 170 40.62 -0.14 -8.72
C ASP A 170 41.61 0.38 -7.66
N ARG A 171 41.28 0.39 -6.36
CA ARG A 171 42.28 0.66 -5.30
C ARG A 171 43.40 -0.38 -5.30
N LEU A 172 43.07 -1.67 -5.40
CA LEU A 172 44.10 -2.72 -5.45
C LEU A 172 44.97 -2.62 -6.70
N LEU A 173 44.39 -2.26 -7.85
CA LEU A 173 45.12 -2.02 -9.10
C LEU A 173 45.99 -0.76 -8.99
N HIS A 174 45.50 0.32 -8.39
CA HIS A 174 46.28 1.53 -8.13
C HIS A 174 47.44 1.28 -7.15
N LEU A 175 47.20 0.54 -6.07
CA LEU A 175 48.24 0.15 -5.11
C LEU A 175 49.31 -0.70 -5.79
N ARG A 176 48.93 -1.70 -6.60
CA ARG A 176 49.88 -2.51 -7.39
C ARG A 176 50.70 -1.69 -8.38
N ARG A 177 50.08 -0.73 -9.09
CA ARG A 177 50.79 0.17 -10.02
C ARG A 177 51.80 1.05 -9.27
N SER A 178 51.42 1.58 -8.10
CA SER A 178 52.30 2.41 -7.29
C SER A 178 53.50 1.65 -6.72
N MET A 179 53.31 0.38 -6.33
CA MET A 179 54.41 -0.46 -5.85
C MET A 179 55.39 -0.83 -6.96
N ARG A 180 54.89 -1.16 -8.16
CA ARG A 180 55.75 -1.43 -9.34
C ARG A 180 56.52 -0.20 -9.81
N ALA A 181 55.90 0.98 -9.75
CA ALA A 181 56.58 2.24 -10.08
C ALA A 181 57.72 2.53 -9.09
N ARG A 182 57.54 2.21 -7.81
CA ARG A 182 58.59 2.33 -6.77
C ARG A 182 59.73 1.33 -6.91
N GLU A 183 59.44 0.11 -7.37
CA GLU A 183 60.46 -0.90 -7.67
C GLU A 183 61.29 -0.53 -8.90
N GLN A 184 60.69 0.11 -9.91
CA GLN A 184 61.37 0.56 -11.13
C GLN A 184 62.17 1.86 -10.92
N SER A 185 61.80 2.69 -9.95
CA SER A 185 62.53 3.91 -9.61
C SER A 185 63.69 3.69 -8.63
N ASN A 186 64.04 2.45 -8.29
CA ASN A 186 65.25 2.15 -7.52
C ASN A 186 66.35 1.72 -8.51
N PRO A 187 67.24 2.63 -8.95
CA PRO A 187 68.35 2.22 -9.80
C PRO A 187 69.24 1.31 -8.96
N ARG A 188 69.35 0.05 -9.35
CA ARG A 188 70.47 -0.78 -8.92
C ARG A 188 71.73 -0.04 -9.37
N GLU A 189 72.47 0.53 -8.44
CA GLU A 189 73.84 1.00 -8.67
C GLU A 189 74.62 -0.17 -9.28
N VAL A 190 74.90 -0.05 -10.58
CA VAL A 190 75.81 -0.91 -11.33
C VAL A 190 76.90 -0.01 -11.88
N THR A 191 78.06 0.00 -11.24
CA THR A 191 79.41 0.04 -11.85
C THR A 191 80.42 -0.18 -10.70
N ALA A 192 81.16 -1.29 -10.60
CA ALA A 192 82.24 -1.78 -11.46
C ALA A 192 83.40 -0.77 -11.64
N GLY A 193 84.60 -1.14 -11.16
CA GLY A 193 85.88 -0.64 -11.68
C GLY A 193 86.78 0.17 -10.73
N GLN A 194 87.87 -0.46 -10.29
CA GLN A 194 89.12 0.05 -9.66
C GLN A 194 89.83 1.18 -10.47
N PRO A 195 91.02 1.78 -10.11
CA PRO A 195 92.02 1.45 -9.07
C PRO A 195 92.63 2.66 -8.30
N GLY A 196 93.51 2.36 -7.34
CA GLY A 196 94.41 3.30 -6.65
C GLY A 196 95.28 2.57 -5.64
#